data_AF-A0A6L5F8Z4-F1
#
_entry.id   AF-A0A6L5F8Z4-F1
#
_cell.length_a   1.000
_cell.length_b   1.000
_cell.length_c   1.000
_cell.angle_alpha   90.00
_cell.angle_beta   90.00
_cell.angle_gamma   90.00
#
_symmetry.space_group_name_H-M   'P 1'
#
loop_
_entity.id
_entity.type
_entity.pdbx_description
1 polymer ?
#
loop_
_entity_poly.entity_id
_entity_poly.type
_entity_poly.pdbx_seq_one_letter_code
_entity_poly.pdbx_strand_id
1 'polypeptide(L)'
;MQPGSRSVEVLIGPADLTVANRLVIEEGEEVISISRIRVADHVPMALEHTNLPAALVSGLEDIDLSVQSLFDRLELKYRIRPTSAEQKISACTQNLRWLSLRGTLLKYLWVCFSKLGFC
;
A
#
# COMPACT_ATOMS: atom_id res chain seq x y z
N MET A 1 -16.05 11.25 -13.62
CA MET A 1 -14.67 10.87 -13.24
C MET A 1 -14.50 9.39 -13.50
N GLN A 2 -13.50 9.00 -14.30
CA GLN A 2 -13.11 7.60 -14.41
C GLN A 2 -11.92 7.36 -13.47
N PRO A 3 -12.12 6.72 -12.30
CA PRO A 3 -11.03 6.36 -11.42
C PRO A 3 -10.22 5.22 -12.07
N GLY A 4 -8.93 5.43 -12.27
CA GLY A 4 -8.00 4.39 -12.69
C GLY A 4 -6.95 4.18 -11.61
N SER A 5 -6.66 2.93 -11.25
CA SER A 5 -5.48 2.60 -10.42
C SER A 5 -4.44 1.92 -11.30
N ARG A 6 -3.22 2.45 -11.32
CA ARG A 6 -2.06 1.71 -11.83
C ARG A 6 -1.31 1.18 -10.61
N SER A 7 -1.20 -0.14 -10.45
CA SER A 7 -0.25 -0.68 -9.46
C SER A 7 1.16 -0.41 -9.97
N VAL A 8 2.08 -0.07 -9.06
CA VAL A 8 3.40 0.45 -9.44
C VAL A 8 4.52 -0.39 -8.86
N GLU A 9 4.36 -0.95 -7.67
CA GLU A 9 5.44 -1.70 -7.03
C GLU A 9 4.89 -2.60 -5.93
N VAL A 10 5.35 -3.86 -5.89
CA VAL A 10 5.19 -4.75 -4.74
C VAL A 10 6.59 -5.24 -4.38
N LEU A 11 6.99 -5.00 -3.14
CA LEU A 11 8.31 -5.34 -2.62
C LEU A 11 8.17 -6.15 -1.34
N ILE A 12 9.05 -7.12 -1.15
CA ILE A 12 9.21 -7.84 0.12
C ILE A 12 10.58 -7.47 0.68
N GLY A 13 10.61 -7.12 1.96
CA GLY A 13 11.86 -6.81 2.64
C GLY A 13 11.69 -6.72 4.15
N PRO A 14 12.81 -6.56 4.89
CA PRO A 14 12.77 -6.41 6.33
C PRO A 14 12.07 -5.11 6.73
N ALA A 15 11.22 -5.20 7.76
CA ALA A 15 10.59 -4.04 8.37
C ALA A 15 11.64 -3.13 9.02
N ASP A 16 11.60 -1.84 8.67
CA ASP A 16 12.31 -0.83 9.45
C ASP A 16 11.62 -0.62 10.81
N LEU A 17 12.33 0.01 11.76
CA LEU A 17 11.80 0.29 13.09
C LEU A 17 10.45 1.03 13.10
N THR A 18 10.17 1.88 12.11
CA THR A 18 8.91 2.63 12.04
C THR A 18 7.76 1.72 11.60
N VAL A 19 7.98 0.91 10.58
CA VAL A 19 7.03 -0.07 10.06
C VAL A 19 6.77 -1.16 11.10
N ALA A 20 7.82 -1.70 11.72
CA ALA A 20 7.73 -2.73 12.74
C ALA A 20 6.86 -2.28 13.93
N ASN A 21 7.12 -1.09 14.47
CA ASN A 21 6.31 -0.52 15.56
C ASN A 21 4.84 -0.30 15.18
N ARG A 22 4.57 0.11 13.93
CA ARG A 22 3.20 0.35 13.44
C ARG A 22 2.44 -0.96 13.19
N LEU A 23 3.11 -1.98 12.69
CA LEU A 23 2.54 -3.30 12.45
C LEU A 23 2.51 -4.18 13.71
N VAL A 24 3.17 -3.75 14.79
CA VAL A 24 3.32 -4.51 16.04
C VAL A 24 4.01 -5.85 15.78
N ILE A 25 5.11 -5.81 15.02
CA ILE A 25 6.00 -6.92 14.70
C ILE A 25 7.44 -6.56 15.12
N GLU A 26 8.35 -7.53 15.11
CA GLU A 26 9.76 -7.27 15.38
C GLU A 26 10.45 -6.54 14.21
N GLU A 27 11.45 -5.71 14.52
CA GLU A 27 12.30 -5.10 13.51
C GLU A 27 13.05 -6.19 12.73
N GLY A 28 13.09 -6.06 11.41
CA GLY A 28 13.69 -7.06 10.54
C GLY A 28 12.75 -8.18 10.09
N GLU A 29 11.54 -8.30 10.65
CA GLU A 29 10.54 -9.22 10.12
C GLU A 29 10.12 -8.85 8.69
N GLU A 30 9.80 -9.86 7.88
CA GLU A 30 9.43 -9.64 6.49
C GLU A 30 8.07 -8.93 6.38
N VAL A 31 8.07 -7.85 5.60
CA VAL A 31 6.90 -7.04 5.28
C VAL A 31 6.77 -6.95 3.78
N ILE A 32 5.53 -7.03 3.31
CA ILE A 32 5.18 -6.70 1.94
C ILE A 32 4.73 -5.24 1.86
N SER A 33 5.44 -4.47 1.04
CA SER A 33 5.19 -3.06 0.76
C SER A 33 4.62 -2.89 -0.63
N ILE A 34 3.40 -2.36 -0.71
CA ILE A 34 2.65 -2.19 -1.95
C ILE A 34 2.51 -0.70 -2.23
N SER A 35 2.96 -0.23 -3.39
CA SER A 35 2.81 1.15 -3.85
C SER A 35 1.90 1.22 -5.08
N ARG A 36 0.86 2.05 -5.02
CA ARG A 36 -0.15 2.21 -6.07
C ARG A 36 -0.35 3.67 -6.40
N ILE A 37 -0.47 3.99 -7.68
CA ILE A 37 -0.77 5.35 -8.12
C ILE A 37 -2.23 5.42 -8.52
N ARG A 38 -2.96 6.32 -7.84
CA ARG A 38 -4.33 6.67 -8.21
C ARG A 38 -4.29 7.76 -9.26
N VAL A 39 -4.96 7.49 -10.37
CA VAL A 39 -5.08 8.36 -11.53
C VAL A 39 -6.53 8.79 -11.66
N ALA A 40 -6.76 10.08 -11.83
CA ALA A 40 -8.05 10.62 -12.24
C ALA A 40 -7.84 11.47 -13.49
N ASP A 41 -8.65 11.22 -14.53
CA ASP A 41 -8.57 11.95 -15.80
C ASP A 41 -7.14 11.97 -16.38
N HIS A 42 -6.46 10.82 -16.35
CA HIS A 42 -5.06 10.62 -16.74
C HIS A 42 -3.99 11.38 -15.94
N VAL A 43 -4.40 12.07 -14.87
CA VAL A 43 -3.50 12.78 -13.97
C VAL A 43 -3.28 11.97 -12.68
N PRO A 44 -2.03 11.66 -12.31
CA PRO A 44 -1.70 11.10 -11.00
C PRO A 44 -2.14 12.03 -9.87
N MET A 45 -3.01 11.54 -9.00
CA MET A 45 -3.58 12.30 -7.88
C MET A 45 -3.03 11.88 -6.53
N ALA A 46 -2.74 10.60 -6.37
CA ALA A 46 -2.25 10.08 -5.10
C ALA A 46 -1.30 8.89 -5.28
N LEU A 47 -0.34 8.79 -4.37
CA LEU A 47 0.44 7.58 -4.16
C LEU A 47 -0.06 6.92 -2.89
N GLU A 48 -0.58 5.72 -3.02
CA GLU A 48 -1.01 4.87 -1.92
C GLU A 48 0.13 3.91 -1.60
N HIS A 49 0.57 3.86 -0.35
CA HIS A 49 1.59 2.91 0.11
C HIS A 49 1.03 2.09 1.26
N THR A 50 1.14 0.77 1.16
CA THR A 50 0.56 -0.17 2.12
C THR A 50 1.60 -1.17 2.59
N ASN A 51 1.71 -1.34 3.91
CA ASN A 51 2.60 -2.32 4.53
C ASN A 51 1.75 -3.39 5.23
N LEU A 52 2.09 -4.65 5.02
CA LEU A 52 1.46 -5.81 5.64
C LEU A 52 2.54 -6.83 6.08
N PRO A 53 2.38 -7.52 7.22
CA PRO A 53 3.31 -8.59 7.60
C PRO A 53 3.27 -9.72 6.56
N ALA A 54 4.42 -10.06 5.96
CA ALA A 54 4.50 -11.03 4.86
C ALA A 54 4.00 -12.42 5.29
N ALA A 55 4.23 -12.80 6.55
CA ALA A 55 3.76 -14.04 7.14
C ALA A 55 2.23 -14.22 7.06
N LEU A 56 1.45 -13.13 7.04
CA LEU A 56 -0.01 -13.16 6.99
C LEU A 56 -0.56 -13.20 5.56
N VAL A 57 0.22 -12.77 4.58
CA VAL A 57 -0.22 -12.57 3.21
C VAL A 57 0.73 -13.21 2.19
N SER A 58 1.26 -14.37 2.51
CA SER A 58 2.18 -15.11 1.64
C SER A 58 1.62 -15.33 0.23
N GLY A 59 2.43 -15.07 -0.80
CA GLY A 59 2.01 -15.14 -2.21
C GLY A 59 1.04 -14.03 -2.63
N LEU A 60 1.08 -12.87 -1.95
CA LEU A 60 0.40 -11.65 -2.37
C LEU A 60 1.23 -10.88 -3.41
N GLU A 61 2.55 -11.04 -3.36
CA GLU A 61 3.54 -10.55 -4.31
C GLU A 61 3.31 -11.04 -5.74
N ASP A 62 2.77 -12.26 -5.89
CA ASP A 62 2.46 -12.86 -7.19
C ASP A 62 1.12 -12.39 -7.76
N ILE A 63 0.35 -11.60 -7.00
CA ILE A 63 -0.99 -11.15 -7.41
C ILE A 63 -0.88 -9.81 -8.14
N ASP A 64 -1.50 -9.74 -9.31
CA ASP A 64 -1.66 -8.47 -10.01
C ASP A 64 -2.72 -7.58 -9.34
N LEU A 65 -2.24 -6.72 -8.45
CA LEU A 65 -3.03 -5.70 -7.75
C LEU A 65 -3.35 -4.46 -8.63
N SER A 66 -3.03 -4.47 -9.94
CA SER A 66 -3.51 -3.45 -10.89
C SER A 66 -4.99 -3.64 -11.22
N VAL A 67 -5.41 -4.90 -11.33
CA VAL A 67 -6.77 -5.30 -11.74
C VAL A 67 -7.63 -5.66 -10.52
N GLN A 68 -7.01 -6.18 -9.46
CA GLN A 68 -7.71 -6.71 -8.30
C GLN A 68 -7.67 -5.75 -7.12
N SER A 69 -8.79 -5.64 -6.41
CA SER A 69 -8.88 -4.89 -5.16
C SER A 69 -8.07 -5.61 -4.07
N LEU A 70 -7.11 -4.90 -3.45
CA LEU A 70 -6.32 -5.42 -2.34
C LEU A 70 -7.21 -5.93 -1.21
N PHE A 71 -8.26 -5.19 -0.86
CA PHE A 71 -9.18 -5.55 0.22
C PHE A 71 -9.93 -6.85 -0.09
N ASP A 72 -10.43 -7.00 -1.30
CA ASP A 72 -11.17 -8.20 -1.70
C ASP A 72 -10.24 -9.42 -1.65
N ARG A 73 -8.95 -9.27 -1.97
CA ARG A 73 -7.97 -10.35 -1.88
C ARG A 73 -7.62 -10.72 -0.45
N LEU A 74 -7.43 -9.72 0.42
CA LEU A 74 -7.22 -9.96 1.85
C LEU A 74 -8.38 -10.76 2.46
N GLU A 75 -9.61 -10.41 2.09
CA GLU A 75 -10.79 -11.09 2.61
C GLU A 75 -11.00 -12.48 2.00
N LEU A 76 -10.98 -12.61 0.67
CA LEU A 76 -11.33 -13.85 -0.01
C LEU A 76 -10.24 -14.92 0.11
N LYS A 77 -8.95 -14.54 -0.02
CA LYS A 77 -7.83 -15.48 -0.02
C LYS A 77 -7.26 -15.68 1.37
N TYR A 78 -7.08 -14.60 2.13
CA TYR A 78 -6.40 -14.65 3.42
C TYR A 78 -7.34 -14.66 4.63
N ARG A 79 -8.66 -14.52 4.42
CA ARG A 79 -9.66 -14.40 5.50
C ARG A 79 -9.35 -13.27 6.48
N ILE A 80 -8.61 -12.27 5.99
CA ILE A 80 -8.18 -11.10 6.73
C ILE A 80 -9.13 -9.97 6.40
N ARG A 81 -9.84 -9.47 7.43
CA ARG A 81 -10.54 -8.20 7.36
C ARG A 81 -9.73 -7.16 8.14
N PRO A 82 -9.19 -6.13 7.48
CA PRO A 82 -8.54 -5.04 8.20
C PRO A 82 -9.56 -4.35 9.11
N THR A 83 -9.34 -4.44 10.42
CA THR A 83 -10.24 -3.83 11.43
C THR A 83 -9.74 -2.46 11.89
N SER A 84 -8.45 -2.19 11.72
CA SER A 84 -7.85 -0.88 11.96
C SER A 84 -6.76 -0.59 10.94
N ALA A 85 -6.72 0.66 10.47
CA ALA A 85 -5.70 1.17 9.57
C ALA A 85 -5.25 2.55 10.03
N GLU A 86 -3.95 2.76 10.18
CA GLU A 86 -3.40 4.10 10.32
C GLU A 86 -3.18 4.69 8.93
N GLN A 87 -3.93 5.74 8.62
CA GLN A 87 -3.83 6.46 7.35
C GLN A 87 -3.17 7.83 7.56
N LYS A 88 -2.01 8.03 6.93
CA LYS A 88 -1.33 9.33 6.91
C LYS A 88 -1.44 9.93 5.52
N ILE A 89 -2.18 11.03 5.41
CA ILE A 89 -2.25 11.83 4.18
C ILE A 89 -1.26 12.98 4.32
N SER A 90 -0.35 13.12 3.36
CA SER A 90 0.59 14.23 3.30
C SER A 90 0.56 14.87 1.91
N ALA A 91 0.60 16.19 1.86
CA ALA A 91 0.82 16.94 0.63
C ALA A 91 2.33 17.10 0.46
N CYS A 92 2.87 16.61 -0.65
CA CYS A 92 4.28 16.72 -0.96
C CYS A 92 4.45 17.54 -2.22
N THR A 93 5.43 18.45 -2.23
CA THR A 93 5.93 19.04 -3.47
C THR A 93 6.62 17.94 -4.30
N GLN A 94 6.52 18.03 -5.62
CA GLN A 94 7.03 17.05 -6.58
C GLN A 94 8.51 16.71 -6.30
N ASN A 95 8.79 15.46 -5.92
CA ASN A 95 10.15 14.94 -5.69
C ASN A 95 10.70 14.30 -6.99
N LEU A 96 12.03 14.33 -7.18
CA LEU A 96 12.73 13.84 -8.39
C LEU A 96 12.40 12.40 -8.84
N ARG A 97 12.07 11.50 -7.91
CA ARG A 97 11.66 10.10 -8.20
C ARG A 97 10.37 10.03 -9.05
N TRP A 98 9.64 11.14 -9.15
CA TRP A 98 8.32 11.26 -9.76
C TRP A 98 8.27 12.20 -10.96
N LEU A 99 9.41 12.68 -11.46
CA LEU A 99 9.50 13.59 -12.61
C LEU A 99 8.89 13.02 -13.90
N SER A 100 8.82 11.69 -14.04
CA SER A 100 8.17 11.05 -15.18
C SER A 100 6.64 11.18 -15.15
N LEU A 101 6.06 11.53 -14.00
CA LEU A 101 4.62 11.65 -13.79
C LEU A 101 4.25 13.13 -13.66
N ARG A 102 3.68 13.70 -14.73
CA ARG A 102 3.18 15.07 -14.76
C ARG A 102 1.94 15.20 -13.87
N GLY A 103 2.07 15.80 -12.69
CA GLY A 103 0.94 16.08 -11.78
C GLY A 103 1.35 17.00 -10.62
N THR A 104 0.57 18.05 -10.38
CA THR A 104 1.02 19.24 -9.62
C THR A 104 0.89 19.13 -8.10
N LEU A 105 0.12 18.19 -7.55
CA LEU A 105 -0.03 17.99 -6.11
C LEU A 105 -0.39 16.53 -5.84
N LEU A 106 0.60 15.73 -5.44
CA LEU A 106 0.37 14.33 -5.08
C LEU A 106 0.00 14.24 -3.60
N LYS A 107 -1.18 13.69 -3.32
CA LYS A 107 -1.51 13.24 -1.96
C LYS A 107 -0.79 11.92 -1.72
N TYR A 108 0.16 11.90 -0.79
CA TYR A 108 0.74 10.65 -0.30
C TYR A 108 -0.20 10.09 0.74
N LEU A 109 -0.75 8.91 0.47
CA LEU A 109 -1.60 8.17 1.39
C LEU A 109 -0.82 6.93 1.85
N TRP A 110 -0.24 7.03 3.05
CA TRP A 110 0.38 5.89 3.72
C TRP A 110 -0.68 5.16 4.53
N VAL A 111 -0.89 3.87 4.29
CA VAL A 111 -1.86 3.04 4.98
C VAL A 111 -1.13 1.88 5.64
N CYS A 112 -1.11 1.85 6.97
CA CYS A 112 -0.53 0.74 7.72
C CYS A 112 -1.65 -0.01 8.44
N PHE A 113 -1.74 -1.33 8.30
CA PHE A 113 -2.76 -2.13 8.98
C PHE A 113 -2.17 -2.79 10.22
N SER A 114 -2.38 -2.16 11.38
CA SER A 114 -1.87 -2.62 12.67
C SER A 114 -2.74 -3.70 13.32
N LYS A 115 -4.02 -3.81 12.93
CA LYS A 115 -4.92 -4.88 13.36
C LYS A 115 -5.64 -5.49 12.16
N LEU A 116 -5.24 -6.69 11.84
CA LEU A 116 -5.87 -7.55 10.86
C LEU A 116 -6.71 -8.57 11.66
N GLY A 117 -8.04 -8.46 11.56
CA GLY A 117 -8.94 -9.42 12.18
C GLY A 117 -9.15 -10.61 11.26
N PHE A 118 -9.06 -11.82 11.79
CA PHE A 118 -9.48 -13.02 11.07
C PHE A 118 -11.00 -13.15 11.20
N CYS A 119 -11.67 -13.37 10.07
CA CYS A 119 -13.12 -13.55 10.03
C CYS A 119 -13.52 -15.02 10.22
#